data_AF-A0AAW9EB63-F1
#
_entry.id   AF-A0AAW9EB63-F1
#
_cell.length_a   1.000
_cell.length_b   1.000
_cell.length_c   1.000
_cell.angle_alpha   90.00
_cell.angle_beta   90.00
_cell.angle_gamma   90.00
#
_symmetry.space_group_name_H-M   'P 1'
#
loop_
_entity.id
_entity.type
_entity.pdbx_description
1 polymer ?
#
loop_
_entity_poly.entity_id
_entity_poly.type
_entity_poly.pdbx_seq_one_letter_code
_entity_poly.pdbx_strand_id
1 'polypeptide(L)'
;LKAEDSTAYFETLADTLQQAEIKTYPVVGAYQAESNQIYWQDNVEGSFSSSESIACCQWIEPEQLFGSFYYHKDKLLVNPGLLHKVNGGILV
;
A
#
# COMPACT_ATOMS: atom_id res chain seq x y z
N LEU A 1 29.93 0.62 -9.73
CA LEU A 1 29.32 -0.57 -9.10
C LEU A 1 27.82 -0.32 -9.03
N LYS A 2 27.05 -0.82 -10.00
CA LYS A 2 25.62 -1.07 -9.72
C LYS A 2 25.63 -2.26 -8.77
N ALA A 3 25.03 -2.11 -7.59
CA ALA A 3 24.73 -3.28 -6.77
C ALA A 3 23.92 -4.23 -7.67
N GLU A 4 24.28 -5.51 -7.71
CA GLU A 4 23.39 -6.50 -8.29
C GLU A 4 22.06 -6.36 -7.54
N ASP A 5 20.96 -6.12 -8.27
CA ASP A 5 19.59 -6.20 -7.75
C ASP A 5 19.33 -7.64 -7.33
N SER A 6 19.96 -8.05 -6.23
CA SER A 6 19.84 -9.41 -5.73
C SER A 6 18.57 -9.45 -4.90
N THR A 7 17.61 -10.26 -5.34
CA THR A 7 16.43 -10.61 -4.55
C THR A 7 16.80 -10.97 -3.11
N ALA A 8 17.93 -11.66 -2.93
CA ALA A 8 18.51 -11.97 -1.63
C ALA A 8 18.78 -10.75 -0.73
N TYR A 9 19.21 -9.61 -1.27
CA TYR A 9 19.44 -8.39 -0.49
C TYR A 9 18.12 -7.83 0.06
N PHE A 10 17.11 -7.73 -0.81
CA PHE A 10 15.80 -7.22 -0.47
C PHE A 10 15.07 -8.13 0.53
N GLU A 11 15.17 -9.45 0.34
CA GLU A 11 14.67 -10.45 1.29
C GLU A 11 15.36 -10.32 2.66
N THR A 12 16.69 -10.24 2.68
CA THR A 12 17.46 -10.08 3.93
C THR A 12 17.10 -8.77 4.65
N LEU A 13 16.90 -7.69 3.90
CA LEU A 13 16.49 -6.40 4.45
C LEU A 13 15.09 -6.47 5.05
N ALA A 14 14.13 -7.06 4.34
CA ALA A 14 12.77 -7.26 4.83
C ALA A 14 12.73 -8.09 6.13
N ASP A 15 13.46 -9.22 6.15
CA ASP A 15 13.58 -10.08 7.33
C ASP A 15 14.22 -9.33 8.51
N THR A 16 15.26 -8.55 8.26
CA THR A 16 15.92 -7.75 9.29
C THR A 16 14.99 -6.69 9.87
N LEU A 17 14.21 -6.01 9.03
CA LEU A 17 13.24 -5.01 9.47
C LEU A 17 12.10 -5.63 10.27
N GLN A 18 11.63 -6.82 9.88
CA GLN A 18 10.62 -7.57 10.65
C GLN A 18 11.15 -7.96 12.03
N GLN A 19 12.39 -8.42 12.12
CA GLN A 19 13.04 -8.81 13.38
C GLN A 19 13.38 -7.62 14.28
N ALA A 20 13.59 -6.43 13.70
CA ALA A 20 13.93 -5.22 14.43
C ALA A 20 12.77 -4.60 15.22
N GLU A 21 11.55 -5.16 15.11
CA GLU A 21 10.34 -4.69 15.80
C GLU A 21 10.11 -3.17 15.65
N ILE A 22 10.40 -2.65 14.46
CA ILE A 22 10.28 -1.22 14.19
C ILE A 22 8.82 -0.81 14.37
N LYS A 23 8.61 0.24 15.17
CA LYS A 23 7.28 0.76 15.44
C LYS A 23 6.67 1.34 14.17
N THR A 24 5.50 0.84 13.81
CA THR A 24 4.66 1.34 12.71
C THR A 24 3.38 1.95 13.25
N TYR A 25 2.73 2.76 12.43
CA TYR A 25 1.54 3.53 12.78
C TYR A 25 0.47 3.32 11.71
N PRO A 26 -0.21 2.16 11.70
CA PRO A 26 -1.15 1.81 10.64
C PRO A 26 -2.26 2.86 10.52
N VAL A 27 -2.62 3.18 9.28
CA VAL A 27 -3.71 4.09 8.95
C VAL A 27 -4.98 3.29 8.76
N VAL A 28 -6.06 3.71 9.42
CA VAL A 28 -7.39 3.07 9.28
C VAL A 28 -8.33 4.05 8.61
N GLY A 29 -8.91 3.64 7.49
CA GLY A 29 -9.89 4.41 6.74
C GLY A 29 -10.20 3.83 5.37
N ALA A 30 -11.13 4.49 4.69
CA ALA A 30 -11.59 4.09 3.37
C ALA A 30 -11.94 5.31 2.51
N TYR A 31 -11.73 5.18 1.20
CA TYR A 31 -12.30 6.11 0.23
C TYR A 31 -13.75 5.72 -0.07
N GLN A 32 -14.64 6.70 0.03
CA GLN A 32 -16.03 6.59 -0.40
C GLN A 32 -16.20 7.28 -1.75
N ALA A 33 -16.97 6.67 -2.64
CA ALA A 33 -17.23 7.17 -3.99
C ALA A 33 -18.74 7.37 -4.18
N GLU A 34 -19.17 8.64 -4.24
CA GLU A 34 -20.58 9.02 -4.41
C GLU A 34 -20.75 10.00 -5.56
N SER A 35 -21.64 9.65 -6.51
CA SER A 35 -22.12 10.43 -7.67
C SER A 35 -21.08 11.00 -8.66
N ASN A 36 -19.99 11.59 -8.19
CA ASN A 36 -18.77 11.89 -8.95
C ASN A 36 -17.63 12.40 -8.04
N GLN A 37 -17.73 12.17 -6.73
CA GLN A 37 -16.79 12.65 -5.73
C GLN A 37 -16.15 11.46 -5.02
N ILE A 38 -14.86 11.61 -4.71
CA ILE A 38 -14.13 10.71 -3.83
C ILE A 38 -13.77 11.51 -2.59
N TYR A 39 -14.10 10.97 -1.41
CA TYR A 39 -13.66 11.55 -0.14
C TYR A 39 -13.09 10.46 0.77
N TRP A 40 -12.18 10.87 1.64
CA TRP A 40 -11.57 10.01 2.64
C TRP A 40 -12.41 10.01 3.92
N GLN A 41 -12.56 8.83 4.53
CA GLN A 41 -13.19 8.66 5.82
C GLN A 41 -12.23 7.97 6.79
N ASP A 42 -11.77 8.73 7.79
CA ASP A 42 -10.91 8.23 8.85
C ASP A 42 -11.62 7.25 9.79
N ASN A 43 -10.86 6.32 10.36
CA ASN A 43 -11.29 5.37 11.38
C ASN A 43 -12.45 4.46 10.97
N VAL A 44 -12.58 4.18 9.67
CA VAL A 44 -13.49 3.18 9.14
C VAL A 44 -12.67 2.06 8.50
N GLU A 45 -12.77 0.87 9.08
CA GLU A 45 -12.16 -0.33 8.51
C GLU A 45 -12.69 -0.57 7.09
N GLY A 46 -11.78 -0.70 6.15
CA GLY A 46 -12.11 -0.84 4.74
C GLY A 46 -10.89 -1.20 3.90
N SER A 47 -11.09 -1.29 2.58
CA SER A 47 -10.06 -1.76 1.65
C SER A 47 -8.79 -0.91 1.62
N PHE A 48 -8.81 0.33 2.11
CA PHE A 48 -7.65 1.23 2.14
C PHE A 48 -7.01 1.34 3.53
N SER A 49 -7.49 0.57 4.50
CA SER A 49 -6.83 0.46 5.81
C SER A 49 -5.55 -0.35 5.67
N SER A 50 -4.51 0.04 6.41
CA SER A 50 -3.22 -0.65 6.36
C SER A 50 -3.38 -2.11 6.78
N SER A 51 -2.91 -3.02 5.94
CA SER A 51 -2.93 -4.47 6.17
C SER A 51 -1.56 -5.06 6.43
N GLU A 52 -0.49 -4.32 6.15
CA GLU A 52 0.90 -4.74 6.25
C GLU A 52 1.71 -3.64 6.97
N SER A 53 2.60 -4.03 7.88
CA SER A 53 3.52 -3.09 8.54
C SER A 53 4.80 -2.87 7.74
N ILE A 54 5.22 -3.89 7.00
CA ILE A 54 6.40 -3.88 6.14
C ILE A 54 6.07 -4.65 4.87
N ALA A 55 6.39 -4.07 3.71
CA ALA A 55 6.29 -4.73 2.41
C ALA A 55 7.59 -4.54 1.64
N CYS A 56 7.96 -5.52 0.83
CA CYS A 56 9.15 -5.47 -0.02
C CYS A 56 8.76 -5.79 -1.47
N CYS A 57 9.16 -4.94 -2.42
CA CYS A 57 8.85 -5.16 -3.83
C CYS A 57 9.94 -4.63 -4.75
N GLN A 58 10.60 -5.52 -5.50
CA GLN A 58 11.70 -5.14 -6.40
C GLN A 58 11.24 -4.43 -7.68
N TRP A 59 10.10 -4.85 -8.20
CA TRP A 59 9.50 -4.28 -9.40
C TRP A 59 7.99 -4.32 -9.26
N ILE A 60 7.36 -3.17 -9.48
CA ILE A 60 5.94 -2.98 -9.31
C ILE A 60 5.43 -2.01 -10.37
N GLU A 61 4.29 -2.34 -10.97
CA GLU A 61 3.64 -1.42 -11.89
C GLU A 61 2.95 -0.28 -11.11
N PRO A 62 2.80 0.91 -11.69
CA PRO A 62 2.19 2.05 -11.02
C PRO A 62 0.83 1.74 -10.40
N GLU A 63 -0.04 0.99 -11.09
CA GLU A 63 -1.38 0.65 -10.60
C GLU A 63 -1.35 -0.33 -9.43
N GLN A 64 -0.31 -1.15 -9.32
CA GLN A 64 -0.10 -2.04 -8.18
C GLN A 64 0.44 -1.28 -6.98
N LEU A 65 1.29 -0.26 -7.20
CA LEU A 65 1.87 0.57 -6.14
C LEU A 65 0.86 1.59 -5.59
N PHE A 66 0.28 2.39 -6.49
CA PHE A 66 -0.62 3.49 -6.15
C PHE A 66 -2.08 3.05 -6.06
N GLY A 67 -2.46 1.91 -6.63
CA GLY A 67 -3.86 1.51 -6.76
C GLY A 67 -4.46 2.03 -8.07
N SER A 68 -5.77 1.88 -8.19
CA SER A 68 -6.48 2.25 -9.42
C SER A 68 -7.85 2.81 -9.13
N PHE A 69 -8.37 3.61 -10.07
CA PHE A 69 -9.78 3.95 -10.13
C PHE A 69 -10.33 3.54 -11.49
N TYR A 70 -11.57 3.08 -11.50
CA TYR A 70 -12.28 2.67 -12.70
C TYR A 70 -13.65 3.33 -12.71
N TYR A 71 -14.03 3.90 -13.86
CA TYR A 71 -15.31 4.55 -14.05
C TYR A 71 -16.05 3.92 -15.23
N HIS A 72 -17.23 3.38 -14.98
CA HIS A 72 -18.06 2.76 -16.01
C HIS A 72 -19.53 2.75 -15.59
N LYS A 73 -20.42 3.15 -16.50
CA LYS A 73 -21.88 3.24 -16.26
C LYS A 73 -22.21 3.99 -14.97
N ASP A 74 -21.63 5.18 -14.79
CA ASP A 74 -21.80 6.04 -13.61
C ASP A 74 -21.37 5.41 -12.27
N LYS A 75 -20.66 4.27 -12.33
CA LYS A 75 -20.08 3.63 -11.15
C LYS A 75 -18.58 3.90 -11.10
N LEU A 76 -18.17 4.57 -10.03
CA LEU A 76 -16.77 4.78 -9.68
C LEU A 76 -16.33 3.68 -8.70
N LEU A 77 -15.27 2.96 -9.06
CA LEU A 77 -14.61 1.98 -8.22
C LEU A 77 -13.19 2.44 -7.93
N VAL A 78 -12.75 2.27 -6.69
CA VAL A 78 -11.39 2.59 -6.24
C VAL A 78 -10.79 1.33 -5.62
N ASN A 79 -9.56 1.02 -5.99
CA ASN A 79 -8.83 -0.14 -5.49
C ASN A 79 -7.51 0.30 -4.85
N PRO A 80 -7.17 -0.26 -3.68
CA PRO A 80 -5.92 0.04 -3.00
C PRO A 80 -4.72 -0.56 -3.74
N GLY A 81 -3.66 0.23 -3.87
CA GLY A 81 -2.30 -0.26 -4.15
C GLY A 81 -1.52 -0.63 -2.90
N LEU A 82 -0.28 -1.08 -3.09
CA LEU A 82 0.65 -1.46 -2.03
C LEU A 82 0.91 -0.32 -1.03
N LEU A 83 0.99 0.93 -1.50
CA LEU A 83 1.17 2.09 -0.62
C LEU A 83 0.05 2.22 0.42
N HIS A 84 -1.18 1.88 0.06
CA HIS A 84 -2.30 1.92 0.99
C HIS A 84 -2.21 0.78 2.01
N LYS A 85 -1.85 -0.42 1.55
CA LYS A 85 -1.69 -1.59 2.41
C LYS A 85 -0.60 -1.41 3.45
N VAL A 86 0.48 -0.70 3.11
CA VAL A 86 1.64 -0.46 3.98
C VAL A 86 1.64 0.93 4.62
N ASN A 87 0.52 1.65 4.56
CA ASN A 87 0.50 3.05 4.97
C ASN A 87 0.81 3.20 6.47
N GLY A 88 1.72 4.13 6.82
CA GLY A 88 2.27 4.23 8.18
C GLY A 88 3.22 3.10 8.59
N GLY A 89 3.55 2.21 7.64
CA GLY A 89 4.57 1.17 7.73
C GLY A 89 5.82 1.51 6.90
N ILE A 90 6.49 0.47 6.40
CA ILE A 90 7.74 0.58 5.64
C ILE A 90 7.59 -0.16 4.30
N LEU A 91 7.84 0.55 3.19
CA LEU A 91 7.96 -0.05 1.86
C LEU A 91 9.43 -0.07 1.45
N VAL A 92 9.92 -1.24 1.02
CA VAL A 92 11.29 -1.49 0.55
C VAL A 92 11.29 -1.82 -0.93
#